data_AF-A0A127AAG9-F1
#
_entry.id   AF-A0A127AAG9-F1
#
_cell.length_a   1.000
_cell.length_b   1.000
_cell.length_c   1.000
_cell.angle_alpha   90.00
_cell.angle_beta   90.00
_cell.angle_gamma   90.00
#
_symmetry.space_group_name_H-M   'P 1'
#
loop_
_entity.id
_entity.type
_entity.pdbx_description
1 polymer ?
#
loop_
_entity_poly.entity_id
_entity_poly.type
_entity_poly.pdbx_seq_one_letter_code
_entity_poly.pdbx_strand_id
1 'polypeptide(L)' 'MSPTFEVLRDPARRGSYRLRMTGPAGEVLTDLSGLPSIDAVRSAIAQIREAAALALVVDRTAHGA' A
#
# COMPACT_ATOMS: atom_id res chain seq x y z
N MET A 1 -10.41 13.63 8.54
CA MET A 1 -10.58 12.17 8.53
C MET A 1 -9.23 11.52 8.80
N SER A 2 -9.19 10.34 9.41
CA SER A 2 -7.94 9.60 9.57
C SER A 2 -7.56 8.90 8.26
N PRO A 3 -6.27 8.63 7.99
CA PRO A 3 -5.87 7.86 6.82
C PRO A 3 -6.53 6.49 6.79
N THR A 4 -6.93 6.04 5.60
CA THR A 4 -7.65 4.76 5.41
C THR A 4 -7.05 3.92 4.30
N PHE A 5 -7.11 2.60 4.46
CA PHE A 5 -6.79 1.65 3.41
C PHE A 5 -8.04 1.33 2.58
N GLU A 6 -7.90 1.45 1.26
CA GLU A 6 -8.91 1.10 0.26
C GLU A 6 -8.45 -0.15 -0.49
N VAL A 7 -9.30 -1.18 -0.53
CA VAL A 7 -9.04 -2.42 -1.26
C VAL A 7 -9.90 -2.44 -2.51
N LEU A 8 -9.26 -2.47 -3.66
CA LEU A 8 -9.88 -2.37 -4.98
C LEU A 8 -9.52 -3.61 -5.82
N ARG A 9 -10.32 -3.87 -6.86
CA ARG A 9 -9.90 -4.78 -7.93
C ARG A 9 -8.89 -4.07 -8.82
N ASP A 10 -7.84 -4.77 -9.20
CA ASP A 10 -6.82 -4.21 -10.08
C ASP A 10 -7.34 -4.18 -11.53
N PRO A 11 -7.51 -3.00 -12.15
CA PRO A 11 -7.96 -2.91 -13.54
C PRO A 11 -6.90 -3.35 -14.54
N ALA A 12 -5.61 -3.27 -14.19
CA ALA A 12 -4.50 -3.65 -15.07
C ALA A 12 -4.24 -5.16 -15.06
N ARG A 13 -4.66 -5.87 -14.00
CA ARG A 13 -4.40 -7.31 -13.84
C ARG A 13 -5.63 -8.05 -13.34
N ARG A 14 -6.31 -8.75 -14.26
CA ARG A 14 -7.51 -9.53 -13.96
C ARG A 14 -7.25 -10.53 -12.83
N GLY A 15 -8.17 -10.57 -11.86
CA GLY A 15 -8.07 -11.45 -10.70
C GLY A 15 -7.15 -10.95 -9.58
N SER A 16 -6.45 -9.83 -9.78
CA SER A 16 -5.61 -9.21 -8.76
C SER A 16 -6.33 -8.08 -8.02
N TYR A 17 -5.73 -7.64 -6.93
CA TYR A 17 -6.18 -6.58 -6.05
C TYR A 17 -5.19 -5.42 -6.06
N ARG A 18 -5.71 -4.23 -5.78
CA ARG A 18 -4.95 -2.99 -5.58
C ARG A 18 -5.26 -2.46 -4.18
N LEU A 19 -4.23 -2.08 -3.46
CA LEU A 19 -4.30 -1.45 -2.15
C LEU A 19 -3.90 0.01 -2.28
N ARG A 20 -4.76 0.92 -1.84
CA ARG A 20 -4.44 2.35 -1.71
C ARG A 20 -4.53 2.79 -0.26
N MET A 21 -3.68 3.72 0.14
CA MET A 21 -3.85 4.46 1.38
C MET A 21 -4.15 5.92 1.04
N THR A 22 -5.30 6.40 1.50
CA THR A 22 -5.73 7.79 1.31
C THR A 22 -5.52 8.58 2.59
N GLY A 23 -5.00 9.79 2.47
CA GLY A 23 -4.77 10.71 3.56
C GLY A 23 -6.02 11.51 3.95
N PRO A 24 -5.92 12.37 4.96
CA PRO A 24 -7.05 13.14 5.49
C PRO A 24 -7.74 14.05 4.49
N ALA A 25 -7.03 14.50 3.44
CA ALA A 25 -7.54 15.37 2.39
C ALA A 25 -7.89 14.59 1.10
N GLY A 26 -7.89 13.25 1.14
CA GLY A 26 -8.20 12.40 0.00
C GLY A 26 -7.02 12.18 -0.96
N GLU A 27 -5.82 12.65 -0.62
CA GLU A 27 -4.60 12.40 -1.36
C GLU A 27 -4.14 10.95 -1.24
N VAL A 28 -3.55 10.39 -2.30
CA VAL A 28 -3.01 9.03 -2.27
C VAL A 28 -1.61 9.06 -1.66
N LEU A 29 -1.43 8.42 -0.52
CA LEU A 29 -0.15 8.30 0.20
C LEU A 29 0.61 7.04 -0.18
N THR A 30 -0.10 5.98 -0.60
CA THR A 30 0.50 4.70 -1.03
C THR A 30 -0.40 4.05 -2.05
N ASP A 31 0.19 3.43 -3.07
CA ASP A 31 -0.52 2.70 -4.12
C ASP A 31 0.26 1.43 -4.49
N LEU A 32 -0.31 0.27 -4.16
CA LEU A 32 0.27 -1.05 -4.40
C LEU A 32 -0.69 -1.88 -5.26
N SER A 33 -0.23 -2.29 -6.44
CA SER A 33 -1.01 -3.06 -7.42
C SER A 33 -0.53 -4.52 -7.54
N GLY A 34 -1.29 -5.35 -8.25
CA GLY A 34 -0.90 -6.71 -8.60
C GLY A 34 -0.94 -7.73 -7.45
N LEU A 35 -1.65 -7.45 -6.36
CA LEU A 35 -1.78 -8.38 -5.23
C LEU A 35 -2.64 -9.59 -5.63
N PRO A 36 -2.16 -10.83 -5.48
CA PRO A 36 -2.81 -12.01 -6.08
C PRO A 36 -4.08 -12.48 -5.37
N SER A 37 -4.29 -12.07 -4.12
CA SER A 37 -5.41 -12.51 -3.29
C SER A 37 -5.76 -11.49 -2.21
N ILE A 38 -6.92 -11.65 -1.57
CA ILE A 38 -7.31 -10.81 -0.43
C ILE A 38 -6.38 -11.04 0.78
N ASP A 39 -5.84 -12.25 0.95
CA ASP A 39 -4.90 -12.55 2.04
C ASP A 39 -3.55 -11.86 1.82
N ALA A 40 -3.12 -11.71 0.56
CA ALA A 40 -1.96 -10.92 0.21
C ALA A 40 -2.17 -9.43 0.55
N VAL A 41 -3.38 -8.89 0.33
CA VAL A 41 -3.74 -7.53 0.73
C VAL A 41 -3.66 -7.37 2.26
N ARG A 42 -4.24 -8.30 3.02
CA ARG A 42 -4.20 -8.27 4.49
C ARG A 42 -2.76 -8.33 5.02
N SER A 43 -1.94 -9.20 4.43
CA SER A 43 -0.51 -9.31 4.76
C SER A 43 0.24 -8.01 4.47
N ALA A 44 -0.02 -7.37 3.34
CA ALA A 44 0.58 -6.08 3.00
C ALA A 44 0.19 -4.98 4.00
N ILE A 45 -1.09 -4.89 4.38
CA ILE A 45 -1.56 -3.93 5.40
C ILE A 45 -0.86 -4.17 6.74
N ALA A 46 -0.70 -5.43 7.16
CA ALA A 46 -0.01 -5.76 8.40
C ALA A 46 1.45 -5.30 8.39
N GLN A 47 2.18 -5.60 7.31
CA GLN A 47 3.57 -5.17 7.14
C GLN A 47 3.70 -3.65 7.11
N ILE A 48 2.81 -2.94 6.40
CA ILE A 48 2.80 -1.47 6.37
C ILE A 48 2.58 -0.91 7.77
N ARG A 49 1.61 -1.44 8.52
CA ARG A 49 1.33 -1.00 9.89
C ARG A 49 2.52 -1.22 10.83
N GLU A 50 3.15 -2.39 10.75
CA GLU A 50 4.32 -2.73 11.56
C GLU A 50 5.50 -1.80 11.25
N ALA A 51 5.84 -1.63 9.97
CA ALA A 51 6.92 -0.74 9.54
C ALA A 51 6.65 0.72 9.91
N ALA A 52 5.41 1.19 9.74
CA ALA A 52 5.00 2.55 10.07
C ALA A 52 5.05 2.82 11.58
N ALA A 53 4.64 1.85 12.42
CA ALA A 53 4.72 1.97 13.87
C ALA A 53 6.17 2.11 14.37
N LEU A 54 7.12 1.49 13.65
CA LEU A 54 8.55 1.54 13.96
C LEU A 54 9.30 2.68 13.23
N ALA A 55 8.61 3.48 12.39
CA ALA A 55 9.20 4.52 11.56
C ALA A 55 10.42 4.04 10.75
N LEU A 56 10.37 2.81 10.22
CA LEU A 56 11.47 2.22 9.45
C LEU A 56 11.60 2.89 8.07
N VAL A 57 12.74 3.55 7.83
CA VAL A 57 13.05 4.22 6.56
C VAL A 57 14.45 3.84 6.10
N VAL A 58 14.57 3.40 4.84
CA VAL A 58 15.84 3.19 4.17
C VAL A 58 15.85 4.02 2.89
N ASP A 59 16.64 5.08 2.86
CA ASP A 59 16.78 5.92 1.66
C ASP A 59 17.69 5.22 0.63
N ARG A 60 17.10 4.88 -0.52
CA ARG A 60 17.79 4.28 -1.67
C ARG A 60 17.95 5.24 -2.85
N THR A 61 17.45 6.47 -2.75
CA THR A 61 17.42 7.42 -3.88
C THR A 61 18.81 7.91 -4.29
N ALA A 62 19.77 7.89 -3.35
CA ALA A 62 21.17 8.24 -3.62
C ALA A 62 21.95 7.14 -4.37
N HIS A 63 21.43 5.91 -4.44
CA HIS A 63 22.05 4.79 -5.15
C HIS A 63 21.19 4.53 -6.39
N GLY A 64 21.48 5.26 -7.47
CA GLY A 64 20.73 5.19 -8.73
C GLY A 64 20.43 3.74 -9.16
N ALA A 65 19.20 3.55 -9.65
CA ALA A 65 18.75 2.32 -10.28
C ALA A 65 19.56 1.99 -11.54
#